data_AF-A0A7J2J8E1-F1
#
_entry.id   AF-A0A7J2J8E1-F1
#
_cell.length_a   1.000
_cell.length_b   1.000
_cell.length_c   1.000
_cell.angle_alpha   90.00
_cell.angle_beta   90.00
_cell.angle_gamma   90.00
#
_symmetry.space_group_name_H-M   'P 1'
#
loop_
_entity.id
_entity.type
_entity.pdbx_description
1 polymer ?
#
loop_
_entity_poly.entity_id
_entity_poly.type
_entity_poly.pdbx_seq_one_letter_code
_entity_poly.pdbx_strand_id
1 'polypeptide(L)'
;KHEKYGKVSLTPQGMRVAEEVASRHKTLISFLELLGVDRETAEIDACKMEHVLNRRTMSRLRKLVEFVQTAPEEPEWLKHYRHFIKTGEHVECKKRV
;
A
#
# COMPACT_ATOMS: atom_id res chain seq x y z
N LYS A 1 27.41 -31.63 -18.14
CA LYS A 1 27.53 -30.23 -18.63
C LYS A 1 26.27 -29.49 -18.20
N HIS A 2 26.37 -28.51 -17.30
CA HIS A 2 25.22 -27.71 -16.86
C HIS A 2 25.02 -26.56 -17.86
N GLU A 3 23.89 -26.54 -18.56
CA GLU A 3 23.53 -25.41 -19.41
C GLU A 3 23.22 -24.20 -18.52
N LYS A 4 24.08 -23.19 -18.61
CA LYS A 4 23.84 -21.88 -18.00
C LYS A 4 23.00 -21.08 -18.99
N TYR A 5 21.90 -20.49 -18.50
CA TYR A 5 21.04 -19.51 -19.20
C TYR A 5 20.00 -20.06 -20.19
N GLY A 6 19.05 -20.85 -19.70
CA GLY A 6 17.71 -20.89 -20.31
C GLY A 6 16.90 -19.68 -19.86
N LYS A 7 16.11 -19.07 -20.76
CA LYS A 7 15.11 -18.04 -20.37
C LYS A 7 14.19 -18.65 -19.31
N VAL A 8 14.25 -18.12 -18.09
CA VAL A 8 13.34 -18.51 -17.01
C VAL A 8 12.00 -17.86 -17.29
N SER A 9 11.07 -18.63 -17.85
CA SER A 9 9.68 -18.20 -18.05
C SER A 9 8.83 -18.73 -16.91
N LEU A 10 7.97 -17.87 -16.34
CA LEU A 10 6.99 -18.32 -15.36
C LEU A 10 5.95 -19.21 -16.04
N THR A 11 5.58 -20.30 -15.38
CA THR A 11 4.38 -21.06 -15.75
C THR A 11 3.14 -20.19 -15.51
N PRO A 12 1.97 -20.52 -16.08
CA PRO A 12 0.74 -19.80 -15.79
C PRO A 12 0.41 -19.73 -14.29
N GLN A 13 0.78 -20.75 -13.51
CA GLN A 13 0.67 -20.72 -12.06
C GLN A 13 1.68 -19.77 -11.42
N GLY A 14 2.94 -19.79 -11.87
CA GLY A 14 3.97 -18.85 -11.42
C GLY A 14 3.61 -17.40 -11.71
N MET A 15 2.99 -17.12 -12.85
CA MET A 15 2.52 -15.79 -13.23
C MET A 15 1.44 -15.27 -12.26
N ARG A 16 0.44 -16.09 -11.92
CA ARG A 16 -0.59 -15.71 -10.93
C ARG A 16 0.00 -15.38 -9.56
N VAL A 17 0.98 -16.16 -9.10
CA VAL A 17 1.65 -15.89 -7.82
C VAL A 17 2.45 -14.59 -7.88
N ALA A 18 3.17 -14.36 -8.99
CA ALA A 18 3.94 -13.12 -9.19
C ALA A 18 3.03 -11.88 -9.22
N GLU A 19 1.88 -11.96 -9.90
CA GLU A 19 0.88 -10.89 -9.92
C GLU A 19 0.29 -10.62 -8.53
N GLU A 20 0.02 -11.66 -7.75
CA GLU A 20 -0.47 -11.52 -6.39
C GLU A 20 0.54 -10.82 -5.48
N VAL A 21 1.82 -11.22 -5.55
CA VAL A 21 2.90 -10.57 -4.81
C VAL A 21 3.05 -9.11 -5.23
N ALA A 22 3.10 -8.83 -6.53
CA ALA A 22 3.22 -7.47 -7.05
C ALA A 22 2.03 -6.57 -6.65
N SER A 23 0.81 -7.14 -6.58
CA SER A 23 -0.38 -6.43 -6.14
C SER A 23 -0.31 -6.06 -4.65
N ARG A 24 0.17 -6.98 -3.80
CA ARG A 24 0.38 -6.71 -2.37
C ARG A 24 1.43 -5.64 -2.16
N HIS A 25 2.55 -5.73 -2.86
CA HIS A 25 3.63 -4.75 -2.83
C HIS A 25 3.11 -3.32 -3.09
N LYS A 26 2.41 -3.14 -4.22
CA LYS A 26 1.82 -1.85 -4.62
C LYS A 26 0.83 -1.33 -3.59
N THR A 27 0.00 -2.22 -3.03
CA THR A 27 -0.97 -1.82 -2.01
C THR A 27 -0.29 -1.31 -0.75
N LEU A 28 0.81 -1.94 -0.33
CA LEU A 28 1.57 -1.52 0.85
C LEU A 28 2.28 -0.19 0.64
N ILE A 29 2.88 0.02 -0.54
CA ILE A 29 3.45 1.33 -0.90
C ILE A 29 2.37 2.41 -0.79
N SER A 30 1.23 2.25 -1.46
CA SER A 30 0.16 3.24 -1.41
C SER A 30 -0.38 3.44 0.01
N PHE A 31 -0.47 2.39 0.82
CA PHE A 31 -0.87 2.51 2.21
C PHE A 31 0.15 3.33 3.04
N LEU A 32 1.44 3.09 2.88
CA LEU A 32 2.48 3.82 3.59
C LEU A 32 2.56 5.29 3.14
N GLU A 33 2.39 5.56 1.85
CA GLU A 33 2.27 6.93 1.33
C GLU A 33 1.03 7.66 1.91
N LEU A 34 -0.10 6.97 2.10
CA LEU A 34 -1.25 7.53 2.80
C LEU A 34 -0.95 7.88 4.26
N LEU A 35 -0.04 7.15 4.90
CA LEU A 35 0.44 7.45 6.25
C LEU A 35 1.42 8.64 6.29
N GLY A 36 1.84 9.17 5.14
CA GLY A 36 2.80 10.26 5.03
C GLY A 36 4.27 9.81 4.92
N VAL A 37 4.51 8.52 4.71
CA VAL A 37 5.86 7.98 4.47
C VAL A 37 6.30 8.35 3.05
N ASP A 38 7.56 8.76 2.88
CA ASP A 38 8.12 9.03 1.56
C ASP A 38 8.22 7.75 0.73
N ARG A 39 8.25 7.90 -0.59
CA ARG A 39 8.18 6.76 -1.51
C ARG A 39 9.37 5.80 -1.38
N GLU A 40 10.57 6.30 -1.15
CA GLU A 40 11.78 5.46 -1.05
C GLU A 40 11.67 4.54 0.17
N THR A 41 11.32 5.11 1.32
CA THR A 41 11.06 4.34 2.55
C THR A 41 9.88 3.37 2.36
N ALA A 42 8.81 3.82 1.71
CA ALA A 42 7.62 3.00 1.48
C ALA A 42 7.91 1.76 0.61
N GLU A 43 8.74 1.87 -0.44
CA GLU A 43 9.14 0.75 -1.28
C GLU A 43 9.98 -0.29 -0.49
N ILE A 44 10.93 0.19 0.31
CA ILE A 44 11.78 -0.66 1.16
C ILE A 44 10.94 -1.42 2.21
N ASP A 45 10.03 -0.73 2.88
CA ASP A 45 9.23 -1.32 3.95
C ASP A 45 8.11 -2.22 3.40
N ALA A 46 7.49 -1.87 2.28
CA ALA A 46 6.51 -2.73 1.60
C ALA A 46 7.12 -4.10 1.24
N CYS A 47 8.37 -4.13 0.77
CA CYS A 47 9.10 -5.35 0.45
C CYS A 47 9.26 -6.27 1.68
N LYS A 48 9.49 -5.69 2.86
CA LYS A 48 9.61 -6.47 4.10
C LYS A 48 8.24 -6.92 4.61
N MET A 49 7.25 -6.04 4.55
CA MET A 49 5.91 -6.26 5.08
C MET A 49 5.13 -7.33 4.30
N GLU A 50 5.26 -7.39 2.98
CA GLU A 50 4.45 -8.28 2.13
C GLU A 50 4.65 -9.77 2.42
N HIS A 51 5.81 -10.16 2.96
CA HIS A 51 6.14 -11.54 3.28
C HIS A 51 5.63 -11.98 4.66
N VAL A 52 5.36 -11.03 5.57
CA VAL A 52 5.03 -11.33 6.97
C VAL A 52 3.56 -11.07 7.31
N LEU A 53 2.88 -10.18 6.56
CA LEU A 53 1.52 -9.81 6.85
C LEU A 53 0.52 -10.94 6.58
N ASN A 54 -0.39 -11.14 7.53
CA ASN A 54 -1.52 -12.05 7.34
C ASN A 54 -2.43 -11.56 6.19
N ARG A 55 -2.98 -12.51 5.42
CA ARG A 55 -3.90 -12.23 4.31
C ARG A 55 -5.09 -11.35 4.71
N ARG A 56 -5.64 -11.52 5.92
CA ARG A 56 -6.75 -10.71 6.44
C ARG A 56 -6.33 -9.26 6.65
N THR A 57 -5.15 -9.02 7.21
CA THR A 57 -4.59 -7.67 7.38
C THR A 57 -4.36 -7.01 6.03
N MET A 58 -3.68 -7.71 5.12
CA MET A 58 -3.43 -7.25 3.76
C MET A 58 -4.72 -6.87 3.02
N SER A 59 -5.78 -7.69 3.16
CA SER A 59 -7.10 -7.42 2.59
C SER A 59 -7.72 -6.12 3.12
N ARG A 60 -7.58 -5.84 4.43
CA ARG A 60 -8.11 -4.62 5.05
C ARG A 60 -7.32 -3.39 4.65
N LEU A 61 -5.99 -3.48 4.58
CA LEU A 61 -5.13 -2.40 4.06
C LEU A 61 -5.50 -2.07 2.62
N ARG A 62 -5.67 -3.09 1.77
CA ARG A 62 -6.12 -2.90 0.39
C ARG A 62 -7.45 -2.18 0.30
N LYS A 63 -8.42 -2.55 1.13
CA LYS A 63 -9.73 -1.91 1.15
C LYS A 63 -9.69 -0.47 1.63
N LEU A 64 -8.80 -0.13 2.56
CA LEU A 64 -8.60 1.25 2.98
C LEU A 64 -7.99 2.10 1.86
N VAL A 65 -6.94 1.59 1.19
CA VAL A 65 -6.31 2.26 0.04
C VAL A 65 -7.35 2.47 -1.08
N GLU A 66 -8.09 1.42 -1.43
CA GLU A 66 -9.18 1.46 -2.42
C GLU A 66 -10.21 2.53 -2.04
N PHE A 67 -10.70 2.50 -0.78
CA PHE A 67 -11.67 3.47 -0.28
C PHE A 67 -11.21 4.93 -0.43
N VAL A 68 -9.95 5.22 -0.12
CA VAL A 68 -9.41 6.58 -0.25
C VAL A 68 -9.21 6.97 -1.72
N GLN A 69 -8.63 6.09 -2.54
CA GLN A 69 -8.30 6.37 -3.94
C GLN A 69 -9.53 6.51 -4.83
N THR A 70 -10.62 5.80 -4.51
CA THR A 70 -11.86 5.85 -5.29
C THR A 70 -12.90 6.80 -4.70
N ALA A 71 -12.57 7.53 -3.63
CA ALA A 71 -13.47 8.53 -3.08
C ALA A 71 -13.68 9.67 -4.10
N PRO A 72 -14.91 10.20 -4.26
CA PRO A 72 -15.18 11.27 -5.21
C PRO A 72 -14.44 12.57 -4.85
N GLU A 73 -14.19 12.77 -3.57
CA GLU A 73 -13.38 13.86 -3.02
C GLU A 73 -12.46 13.31 -1.94
N GLU A 74 -11.34 14.00 -1.72
CA GLU A 74 -10.42 13.63 -0.66
C GLU A 74 -11.11 13.68 0.72
N PRO A 75 -11.08 12.58 1.50
CA PRO A 75 -11.74 12.55 2.80
C PRO A 75 -11.20 13.60 3.77
N GLU A 76 -12.10 14.31 4.46
CA GLU A 76 -11.73 15.36 5.43
C GLU A 76 -10.79 14.84 6.53
N TRP A 77 -11.01 13.61 7.01
CA TRP A 77 -10.12 13.01 8.01
C TRP A 77 -8.68 12.85 7.49
N LEU A 78 -8.50 12.60 6.20
CA LEU A 78 -7.17 12.45 5.61
C LEU A 78 -6.47 13.81 5.50
N LYS A 79 -7.22 14.87 5.16
CA LYS A 79 -6.71 16.25 5.21
C LYS A 79 -6.29 16.63 6.63
N HIS A 80 -7.12 16.32 7.62
CA HIS A 80 -6.81 16.57 9.03
C HIS A 80 -5.59 15.78 9.49
N TYR A 81 -5.48 14.51 9.08
CA TYR A 81 -4.33 13.67 9.41
C TYR A 81 -3.04 14.22 8.79
N ARG A 82 -3.06 14.68 7.53
CA ARG A 82 -1.92 15.33 6.90
C ARG A 82 -1.54 16.65 7.56
N HIS A 83 -2.50 17.41 8.08
CA HIS A 83 -2.21 18.59 8.90
C HIS A 83 -1.51 18.18 10.20
N PHE A 84 -2.07 17.20 10.92
CA PHE A 84 -1.50 16.69 12.18
C PHE A 84 -0.06 16.19 12.02
N ILE A 85 0.27 15.48 10.94
CA ILE A 85 1.66 15.05 10.66
C ILE A 85 2.63 16.25 10.61
N LYS A 86 2.18 17.39 10.09
CA LYS A 86 3.04 18.57 9.89
C LYS A 86 3.14 19.45 11.13
N THR A 87 2.06 19.57 11.90
CA THR A 87 1.94 20.56 12.98
C THR A 87 1.91 19.93 14.37
N GLY A 88 1.54 18.66 14.49
CA GLY A 88 1.23 18.00 15.76
C GLY A 88 -0.11 18.41 16.36
N GLU A 89 -0.91 19.21 15.64
CA GLU A 89 -2.16 19.79 16.13
C GLU A 89 -3.36 19.23 15.37
N HIS A 90 -4.51 19.12 16.05
CA HIS A 90 -5.76 18.74 15.41
C HIS A 90 -6.47 19.98 14.87
N VAL A 91 -6.87 19.95 13.60
CA VAL A 91 -7.80 20.93 13.04
C VAL A 91 -9.20 20.70 13.62
N GLU A 92 -9.90 21.78 13.98
CA GLU A 92 -11.28 21.69 14.41
C GLU A 92 -12.15 21.10 13.29
N CYS A 93 -12.64 19.87 13.52
CA CYS A 93 -13.60 19.26 12.62
C CYS A 93 -14.94 19.98 12.81
N LYS A 94 -15.40 20.68 11.77
CA LYS A 94 -16.75 21.27 11.77
C LYS A 94 -17.74 20.13 12.03
N LYS A 95 -18.39 20.14 13.21
CA LYS A 95 -19.46 19.19 13.51
C LYS A 95 -20.50 19.34 12.40
N ARG A 96 -20.70 18.28 11.60
CA ARG A 96 -21.86 18.23 10.71
C ARG A 96 -23.08 18.20 11.61
N VAL A 97 -23.82 19.31 11.62
CA VAL A 97 -25.16 19.42 12.23
C VAL A 97 -26.11 18.55 11.43
#